data_AF-A0A0G4JQF7-F1
#
_entry.id   AF-A0A0G4JQF7-F1
#
_cell.length_a   1.000
_cell.length_b   1.000
_cell.length_c   1.000
_cell.angle_alpha   90.00
_cell.angle_beta   90.00
_cell.angle_gamma   90.00
#
_symmetry.space_group_name_H-M   'P 1'
#
loop_
_entity.id
_entity.type
_entity.pdbx_description
1 polymer ?
#
loop_
_entity_poly.entity_id
_entity_poly.type
_entity_poly.pdbx_seq_one_letter_code
_entity_poly.pdbx_strand_id
1 'polypeptide(L)'
;MTIWHYLLSRDAFITIIVPILLYNIVFWRNGAGLALLATVLYSAAAEVMNKRSGSLSVIALILVSGFCHYLYLHGYAPFAIKKENVFLSVSGALSVVVVFSCYSLAGRPLIRTLAEQAMPGLKNIPVYGTAQYARVWHEVSVAWILVFLLKAIGVYALSTRKDLSVDSMIFMGGWPLTLLMVLFSFYWPKYRWTSHLRKNGR
;
A
#
# COMPACT_ATOMS: atom_id res chain seq x y z
N MET A 1 2.23 -10.34 20.51
CA MET A 1 1.05 -9.57 20.09
C MET A 1 0.58 -10.11 18.75
N THR A 2 -0.59 -10.73 18.71
CA THR A 2 -1.15 -11.40 17.53
C THR A 2 -1.81 -10.39 16.58
N ILE A 3 -1.70 -10.61 15.27
CA ILE A 3 -2.30 -9.80 14.18
C ILE A 3 -3.78 -9.48 14.41
N TRP A 4 -4.51 -10.37 15.07
CA TRP A 4 -5.91 -10.19 15.49
C TRP A 4 -6.14 -9.00 16.44
N HIS A 5 -5.24 -8.75 17.40
CA HIS A 5 -5.35 -7.59 18.29
C HIS A 5 -5.06 -6.28 17.56
N TYR A 6 -4.29 -6.32 16.47
CA TYR A 6 -4.02 -5.13 15.66
C TYR A 6 -5.21 -4.79 14.76
N LEU A 7 -5.83 -5.79 14.13
CA LEU A 7 -7.04 -5.61 13.31
C LEU A 7 -8.27 -5.20 14.15
N LEU A 8 -8.39 -5.67 15.39
CA LEU A 8 -9.44 -5.22 16.33
C LEU A 8 -9.07 -3.96 17.12
N SER A 9 -7.87 -3.38 16.89
CA SER A 9 -7.53 -2.13 17.55
C SER A 9 -8.41 -1.00 17.02
N ARG A 10 -8.89 -0.14 17.93
CA ARG A 10 -9.67 1.07 17.59
C ARG A 10 -8.96 1.92 16.53
N ASP A 11 -7.64 1.91 16.53
CA ASP A 11 -6.81 2.63 15.58
C ASP A 11 -6.88 2.07 14.16
N ALA A 12 -6.75 0.75 13.99
CA ALA A 12 -6.90 0.11 12.69
C ALA A 12 -8.34 0.24 12.16
N PHE A 13 -9.32 0.21 13.06
CA PHE A 13 -10.72 0.42 12.70
C PHE A 13 -10.94 1.82 12.12
N ILE A 14 -10.46 2.87 12.79
CA ILE A 14 -10.65 4.27 12.36
C ILE A 14 -9.85 4.61 11.10
N THR A 15 -8.65 4.04 10.92
CA THR A 15 -7.74 4.44 9.82
C THR A 15 -7.86 3.57 8.57
N ILE A 16 -8.44 2.37 8.67
CA ILE A 16 -8.53 1.43 7.54
C ILE A 16 -9.99 1.03 7.29
N ILE A 17 -10.69 0.55 8.32
CA ILE A 17 -12.05 -0.01 8.14
C ILE A 17 -13.08 1.08 7.84
N VAL A 18 -13.09 2.17 8.64
CA VAL A 18 -14.06 3.25 8.45
C VAL A 18 -13.92 3.95 7.09
N PRO A 19 -12.72 4.30 6.60
CA PRO A 19 -12.55 4.87 5.27
C PRO A 19 -13.05 3.95 4.14
N ILE A 20 -12.81 2.63 4.24
CA ILE A 20 -13.29 1.66 3.24
C ILE A 20 -14.82 1.58 3.24
N LEU A 21 -15.44 1.53 4.42
CA LEU A 21 -16.91 1.52 4.55
C LEU A 21 -17.51 2.83 4.05
N LEU A 22 -16.95 3.96 4.46
CA LEU A 22 -17.39 5.29 4.03
C LEU A 22 -17.30 5.43 2.52
N TYR A 23 -16.19 5.00 1.91
CA TYR A 23 -16.01 4.98 0.47
C TYR A 23 -17.10 4.17 -0.21
N ASN A 24 -17.34 2.93 0.22
CA ASN A 24 -18.34 2.05 -0.41
C ASN A 24 -19.77 2.59 -0.26
N ILE A 25 -20.15 3.10 0.92
CA ILE A 25 -21.47 3.66 1.18
C ILE A 25 -21.73 4.89 0.31
N VAL A 26 -20.76 5.81 0.25
CA VAL A 26 -20.91 7.04 -0.53
C VAL A 26 -20.82 6.75 -2.02
N PHE A 27 -20.00 5.77 -2.44
CA PHE A 27 -19.90 5.33 -3.82
C PHE A 27 -21.24 4.82 -4.35
N TRP A 28 -21.91 3.96 -3.57
CA TRP A 28 -23.22 3.42 -3.93
C TRP A 28 -24.30 4.49 -4.08
N ARG A 29 -24.22 5.57 -3.30
CA ARG A 29 -25.29 6.57 -3.24
C ARG A 29 -25.07 7.78 -4.15
N ASN A 30 -23.81 8.21 -4.29
CA ASN A 30 -23.45 9.52 -4.86
C ASN A 30 -22.34 9.43 -5.93
N GLY A 31 -21.87 8.23 -6.26
CA GLY A 31 -20.81 8.01 -7.24
C GLY A 31 -19.39 8.24 -6.71
N ALA A 32 -18.39 7.89 -7.53
CA ALA A 32 -16.99 7.80 -7.12
C ALA A 32 -16.37 9.13 -6.66
N GLY A 33 -16.78 10.26 -7.22
CA GLY A 33 -16.17 11.56 -6.92
C GLY A 33 -16.48 12.04 -5.50
N LEU A 34 -17.75 11.93 -5.10
CA LEU A 34 -18.18 12.25 -3.73
C LEU A 34 -17.66 11.21 -2.73
N ALA A 35 -17.55 9.94 -3.13
CA ALA A 35 -16.96 8.90 -2.31
C ALA A 35 -15.50 9.20 -1.98
N LEU A 36 -14.72 9.63 -2.96
CA LEU A 36 -13.35 10.07 -2.76
C LEU A 36 -13.26 11.26 -1.82
N LEU A 37 -13.97 12.34 -2.13
CA LEU A 37 -13.95 13.56 -1.33
C LEU A 37 -14.30 13.27 0.13
N ALA A 38 -15.36 12.49 0.37
CA ALA A 38 -15.77 12.11 1.73
C ALA A 38 -14.70 11.30 2.45
N THR A 39 -14.08 10.33 1.77
CA THR A 39 -13.05 9.46 2.35
C THR A 39 -11.78 10.23 2.67
N VAL A 40 -11.42 11.19 1.83
CA VAL A 40 -10.28 12.11 2.04
C VAL A 40 -10.52 13.03 3.21
N LEU A 41 -11.67 13.71 3.24
CA LEU A 41 -12.02 14.63 4.31
C LEU A 41 -12.07 13.91 5.66
N TYR A 42 -12.70 12.73 5.70
CA TYR A 42 -12.73 11.90 6.90
C TYR A 42 -11.33 11.54 7.37
N SER A 43 -10.48 11.07 6.46
CA SER A 43 -9.17 10.58 6.85
C SER A 43 -8.20 11.72 7.20
N ALA A 44 -8.31 12.87 6.53
CA ALA A 44 -7.57 14.08 6.89
C ALA A 44 -7.98 14.59 8.29
N ALA A 45 -9.28 14.60 8.60
CA ALA A 45 -9.77 14.94 9.92
C ALA A 45 -9.28 13.94 10.98
N ALA A 46 -9.35 12.64 10.69
CA ALA A 46 -8.86 11.59 11.59
C ALA A 46 -7.36 11.72 11.89
N GLU A 47 -6.56 12.15 10.92
CA GLU A 47 -5.12 12.36 11.10
C GLU A 47 -4.80 13.59 11.96
N VAL A 48 -5.49 14.71 11.72
CA VAL A 48 -5.36 15.92 12.54
C VAL A 48 -5.73 15.63 13.99
N MET A 49 -6.78 14.83 14.22
CA MET A 49 -7.23 14.45 15.56
C MET A 49 -6.28 13.46 16.25
N ASN A 50 -5.67 12.52 15.53
CA ASN A 50 -4.83 11.48 16.12
C ASN A 50 -3.31 11.80 16.15
N LYS A 51 -2.85 12.90 15.54
CA LYS A 51 -1.43 13.31 15.48
C LYS A 51 -0.47 12.18 15.04
N ARG A 52 -0.94 11.19 14.27
CA ARG A 52 -0.14 10.02 13.84
C ARG A 52 0.31 10.17 12.40
N SER A 53 1.58 10.53 12.22
CA SER A 53 2.30 10.82 10.96
C SER A 53 2.40 9.67 9.92
N GLY A 54 1.58 8.61 10.00
CA GLY A 54 1.64 7.47 9.07
C GLY A 54 0.32 7.11 8.40
N SER A 55 -0.80 7.77 8.75
CA SER A 55 -2.06 7.57 8.01
C SER A 55 -2.07 8.32 6.68
N LEU A 56 -1.31 9.42 6.54
CA LEU A 56 -1.24 10.22 5.30
C LEU A 56 -0.93 9.37 4.07
N SER A 57 -0.16 8.31 4.24
CA SER A 57 0.30 7.46 3.15
C SER A 57 -0.79 6.50 2.66
N VAL A 58 -1.59 5.98 3.60
CA VAL A 58 -2.80 5.18 3.28
C VAL A 58 -3.86 6.07 2.62
N ILE A 59 -4.00 7.30 3.12
CA ILE A 59 -4.89 8.31 2.57
C ILE A 59 -4.50 8.65 1.13
N ALA A 60 -3.21 8.91 0.89
CA ALA A 60 -2.69 9.20 -0.45
C ALA A 60 -2.94 8.04 -1.42
N LEU A 61 -2.78 6.77 -0.99
CA LEU A 61 -3.08 5.61 -1.82
C LEU A 61 -4.56 5.54 -2.21
N ILE A 62 -5.46 5.74 -1.24
CA ILE A 62 -6.91 5.74 -1.49
C ILE A 62 -7.27 6.89 -2.43
N LEU A 63 -6.67 8.07 -2.23
CA LEU A 63 -6.87 9.26 -3.06
C LEU A 63 -6.48 9.02 -4.51
N VAL A 64 -5.23 8.60 -4.73
CA VAL A 64 -4.68 8.41 -6.07
C VAL A 64 -5.45 7.30 -6.78
N SER A 65 -5.66 6.16 -6.10
CA SER A 65 -6.38 5.02 -6.68
C SER A 65 -7.82 5.39 -7.05
N GLY A 66 -8.55 6.04 -6.15
CA GLY A 66 -9.93 6.38 -6.44
C GLY A 66 -10.04 7.54 -7.43
N PHE A 67 -9.13 8.53 -7.41
CA PHE A 67 -9.12 9.59 -8.42
C PHE A 67 -8.92 9.03 -9.83
N CYS A 68 -8.03 8.05 -9.99
CA CYS A 68 -7.92 7.30 -11.24
C CYS A 68 -9.23 6.60 -11.63
N HIS A 69 -9.92 5.97 -10.68
CA HIS A 69 -11.22 5.33 -10.94
C HIS A 69 -12.32 6.34 -11.31
N TYR A 70 -12.36 7.50 -10.66
CA TYR A 70 -13.29 8.58 -11.00
C TYR A 70 -13.12 9.09 -12.42
N LEU A 71 -11.85 9.29 -12.85
CA LEU A 71 -11.54 9.68 -14.23
C LEU A 71 -11.98 8.60 -15.23
N TYR A 72 -11.76 7.32 -14.91
CA TYR A 72 -12.21 6.20 -15.74
C TYR A 72 -13.73 6.20 -15.95
N LEU A 73 -14.51 6.41 -14.88
CA LEU A 73 -15.96 6.49 -14.94
C LEU A 73 -16.46 7.70 -15.77
N HIS A 74 -15.69 8.77 -15.88
CA HIS A 74 -15.99 9.94 -16.72
C HIS A 74 -15.50 9.78 -18.18
N GLY A 75 -15.11 8.57 -18.58
CA GLY A 75 -14.71 8.26 -19.95
C GLY A 75 -13.23 8.50 -20.26
N TYR A 76 -12.44 8.95 -19.28
CA TYR A 76 -10.98 9.00 -19.42
C TYR A 76 -10.41 7.61 -19.17
N ALA A 77 -10.20 6.85 -20.24
CA ALA A 77 -9.54 5.55 -20.20
C ALA A 77 -8.05 5.69 -20.63
N PRO A 78 -7.14 6.13 -19.73
CA PRO A 78 -5.73 6.13 -20.06
C PRO A 78 -5.29 4.70 -20.36
N PHE A 79 -4.43 4.56 -21.38
CA PHE A 79 -3.94 3.27 -21.90
C PHE A 79 -4.99 2.39 -22.62
N ALA A 80 -6.14 2.95 -23.03
CA ALA A 80 -7.18 2.25 -23.82
C ALA A 80 -7.70 0.94 -23.19
N ILE A 81 -7.59 0.81 -21.87
CA ILE A 81 -8.07 -0.34 -21.12
C ILE A 81 -9.61 -0.28 -21.06
N LYS A 82 -10.29 -1.26 -21.66
CA LYS A 82 -11.77 -1.29 -21.73
C LYS A 82 -12.43 -2.05 -20.57
N LYS A 83 -11.67 -2.87 -19.85
CA LYS A 83 -12.17 -3.69 -18.74
C LYS A 83 -11.89 -2.98 -17.41
N GLU A 84 -12.94 -2.69 -16.65
CA GLU A 84 -12.83 -1.99 -15.37
C GLU A 84 -11.92 -2.72 -14.37
N ASN A 85 -12.03 -4.04 -14.25
CA ASN A 85 -11.18 -4.85 -13.36
C ASN A 85 -9.67 -4.71 -13.69
N VAL A 86 -9.34 -4.66 -14.98
CA VAL A 86 -7.96 -4.47 -15.45
C VAL A 86 -7.50 -3.06 -15.10
N PHE A 87 -8.36 -2.05 -15.36
CA PHE A 87 -8.06 -0.66 -15.04
C PHE A 87 -7.81 -0.47 -13.55
N LEU A 88 -8.67 -1.01 -12.68
CA LEU A 88 -8.53 -0.94 -11.22
C LEU A 88 -7.27 -1.65 -10.74
N SER A 89 -6.95 -2.82 -11.31
CA SER A 89 -5.74 -3.56 -10.93
C SER A 89 -4.45 -2.84 -11.33
N VAL A 90 -4.41 -2.25 -12.54
CA VAL A 90 -3.25 -1.52 -13.05
C VAL A 90 -3.09 -0.18 -12.32
N SER A 91 -4.16 0.62 -12.24
CA SER A 91 -4.14 1.93 -11.57
C SER A 91 -3.85 1.80 -10.07
N GLY A 92 -4.39 0.80 -9.39
CA GLY A 92 -4.07 0.50 -8.00
C GLY A 92 -2.59 0.11 -7.82
N ALA A 93 -2.04 -0.74 -8.69
CA ALA A 93 -0.62 -1.10 -8.63
C ALA A 93 0.31 0.09 -8.90
N LEU A 94 -0.02 0.94 -9.88
CA LEU A 94 0.71 2.16 -10.16
C LEU A 94 0.62 3.17 -9.01
N SER A 95 -0.53 3.25 -8.32
CA SER A 95 -0.70 4.11 -7.15
C SER A 95 0.27 3.70 -6.03
N VAL A 96 0.43 2.39 -5.80
CA VAL A 96 1.44 1.85 -4.86
C VAL A 96 2.85 2.28 -5.28
N VAL A 97 3.20 2.10 -6.56
CA VAL A 97 4.50 2.50 -7.11
C VAL A 97 4.78 3.98 -6.88
N VAL A 98 3.85 4.85 -7.24
CA VAL A 98 4.01 6.32 -7.11
C VAL A 98 4.17 6.72 -5.65
N VAL A 99 3.23 6.31 -4.79
CA VAL A 99 3.25 6.71 -3.38
C VAL A 99 4.50 6.15 -2.68
N PHE A 100 4.85 4.89 -2.89
CA PHE A 100 6.03 4.29 -2.26
C PHE A 100 7.31 4.96 -2.75
N SER A 101 7.39 5.32 -4.03
CA SER A 101 8.53 6.05 -4.58
C SER A 101 8.67 7.43 -3.94
N CYS A 102 7.58 8.21 -3.84
CA CYS A 102 7.60 9.52 -3.19
C CYS A 102 8.10 9.43 -1.73
N TYR A 103 7.59 8.47 -0.95
CA TYR A 103 8.02 8.26 0.43
C TYR A 103 9.45 7.74 0.56
N SER A 104 9.89 6.88 -0.37
CA SER A 104 11.27 6.39 -0.43
C SER A 104 12.25 7.53 -0.72
N LEU A 105 11.93 8.40 -1.68
CA LEU A 105 12.73 9.58 -2.04
C LEU A 105 12.77 10.63 -0.91
N ALA A 106 11.69 10.76 -0.14
CA ALA A 106 11.64 11.59 1.06
C ALA A 106 12.46 11.02 2.24
N GLY A 107 13.16 9.89 2.06
CA GLY A 107 13.98 9.26 3.09
C GLY A 107 13.18 8.60 4.22
N ARG A 108 11.85 8.47 4.06
CA ARG A 108 10.95 7.87 5.04
C ARG A 108 10.09 6.80 4.35
N PRO A 109 10.67 5.61 4.07
CA PRO A 109 9.96 4.54 3.38
C PRO A 109 8.63 4.23 4.07
N LEU A 110 7.55 4.19 3.30
CA LEU A 110 6.18 4.04 3.83
C LEU A 110 6.03 2.76 4.67
N ILE A 111 6.62 1.67 4.21
CA ILE A 111 6.59 0.35 4.88
C ILE A 111 7.24 0.42 6.25
N ARG A 112 8.33 1.19 6.40
CA ARG A 112 8.98 1.42 7.69
C ARG A 112 8.02 2.11 8.65
N THR A 113 7.36 3.17 8.21
CA THR A 113 6.41 3.93 9.03
C THR A 113 5.25 3.04 9.48
N LEU A 114 4.69 2.24 8.57
CA LEU A 114 3.63 1.28 8.90
C LEU A 114 4.11 0.19 9.86
N ALA A 115 5.32 -0.35 9.66
CA ALA A 115 5.89 -1.37 10.53
C ALA A 115 6.17 -0.83 11.95
N GLU A 116 6.70 0.39 12.06
CA GLU A 116 6.96 1.06 13.34
C GLU A 116 5.67 1.39 14.10
N GLN A 117 4.58 1.66 13.39
CA GLN A 117 3.25 1.81 13.99
C GLN A 117 2.67 0.47 14.42
N ALA A 118 2.83 -0.56 13.59
CA ALA A 118 2.33 -1.90 13.88
C ALA A 118 3.05 -2.58 15.04
N MET A 119 4.34 -2.30 15.19
CA MET A 119 5.17 -2.89 16.23
C MET A 119 6.11 -1.82 16.79
N PRO A 120 5.66 -1.05 17.80
CA PRO A 120 6.45 0.01 18.43
C PRO A 120 7.79 -0.47 19.00
N GLY A 121 7.90 -1.75 19.35
CA GLY A 121 9.13 -2.39 19.80
C GLY A 121 10.28 -2.36 18.78
N LEU A 122 10.00 -2.11 17.49
CA LEU A 122 11.04 -1.87 16.47
C LEU A 122 11.91 -0.65 16.78
N LYS A 123 11.42 0.32 17.58
CA LYS A 123 12.21 1.49 17.98
C LYS A 123 13.25 1.18 19.05
N ASN A 124 13.13 0.03 19.71
CA ASN A 124 14.00 -0.38 20.81
C ASN A 124 15.10 -1.35 20.36
N ILE A 125 15.13 -1.74 19.09
CA ILE A 125 16.19 -2.62 18.58
C ILE A 125 17.51 -1.85 18.48
N PRO A 126 18.66 -2.49 18.73
CA PRO A 126 19.96 -1.82 18.76
C PRO A 126 20.39 -1.23 17.40
N VAL A 127 19.76 -1.67 16.32
CA VAL A 127 20.03 -1.19 14.96
C VAL A 127 19.20 0.07 14.64
N TYR A 128 18.18 0.41 15.43
CA TYR A 128 17.32 1.56 15.19
C TYR A 128 18.11 2.88 15.19
N GLY A 129 17.76 3.79 14.28
CA GLY A 129 18.45 5.08 14.12
C GLY A 129 19.77 5.02 13.34
N THR A 130 20.27 3.83 13.01
CA THR A 130 21.49 3.68 12.20
C THR A 130 21.19 3.80 10.69
N ALA A 131 22.22 4.13 9.90
CA ALA A 131 22.13 4.11 8.43
C ALA A 131 21.77 2.72 7.88
N GLN A 132 22.16 1.65 8.59
CA GLN A 132 21.83 0.28 8.23
C GLN A 132 20.33 -0.01 8.34
N TYR A 133 19.69 0.48 9.40
CA TYR A 133 18.23 0.36 9.56
C TYR A 133 17.49 1.06 8.42
N ALA A 134 17.90 2.29 8.09
CA ALA A 134 17.30 3.03 6.97
C ALA A 134 17.51 2.32 5.62
N ARG A 135 18.71 1.78 5.35
CA ARG A 135 19.03 1.05 4.12
C ARG A 135 18.15 -0.19 3.94
N VAL A 136 18.00 -1.01 4.98
CA VAL A 136 17.17 -2.24 4.91
C VAL A 136 15.72 -1.91 4.59
N TRP A 137 15.16 -0.86 5.19
CA TRP A 137 13.80 -0.42 4.89
C TRP A 137 13.65 0.15 3.47
N HIS A 138 14.69 0.80 2.96
CA HIS A 138 14.72 1.26 1.57
C HIS A 138 14.78 0.08 0.59
N GLU A 139 15.55 -0.98 0.89
CA GLU A 139 15.57 -2.23 0.10
C GLU A 139 14.16 -2.84 0.02
N VAL A 140 13.45 -2.94 1.15
CA VAL A 140 12.08 -3.45 1.19
C VAL A 140 11.14 -2.57 0.37
N SER A 141 11.25 -1.24 0.48
CA SER A 141 10.43 -0.30 -0.31
C SER A 141 10.65 -0.46 -1.82
N VAL A 142 11.90 -0.61 -2.25
CA VAL A 142 12.24 -0.86 -3.66
C VAL A 142 11.67 -2.20 -4.13
N ALA A 143 11.74 -3.25 -3.31
CA ALA A 143 11.14 -4.54 -3.66
C ALA A 143 9.62 -4.42 -3.91
N TRP A 144 8.91 -3.67 -3.05
CA TRP A 144 7.49 -3.37 -3.27
C TRP A 144 7.26 -2.60 -4.57
N ILE A 145 8.01 -1.55 -4.83
CA ILE A 145 7.91 -0.76 -6.07
C ILE A 145 8.10 -1.67 -7.30
N LEU A 146 9.16 -2.48 -7.32
CA LEU A 146 9.46 -3.35 -8.45
C LEU A 146 8.38 -4.41 -8.68
N VAL A 147 7.92 -5.09 -7.62
CA VAL A 147 6.90 -6.13 -7.73
C VAL A 147 5.58 -5.57 -8.21
N PHE A 148 5.14 -4.42 -7.69
CA PHE A 148 3.88 -3.80 -8.13
C PHE A 148 3.99 -3.16 -9.52
N LEU A 149 5.18 -2.70 -9.92
CA LEU A 149 5.43 -2.25 -11.29
C LEU A 149 5.36 -3.43 -12.28
N LEU A 150 6.00 -4.56 -11.96
CA LEU A 150 5.92 -5.79 -12.77
C LEU A 150 4.49 -6.31 -12.85
N LYS A 151 3.72 -6.24 -11.76
CA LYS A 151 2.28 -6.55 -11.77
C LYS A 151 1.53 -5.65 -12.75
N ALA A 152 1.72 -4.33 -12.68
CA ALA A 152 1.02 -3.39 -13.55
C ALA A 152 1.32 -3.67 -15.04
N ILE A 153 2.61 -3.87 -15.37
CA ILE A 153 3.05 -4.22 -16.73
C ILE A 153 2.48 -5.56 -17.17
N GLY A 154 2.56 -6.60 -16.32
CA GLY A 154 2.07 -7.93 -16.63
C GLY A 154 0.57 -7.96 -16.88
N VAL A 155 -0.22 -7.33 -16.00
CA VAL A 155 -1.68 -7.24 -16.16
C VAL A 155 -2.04 -6.48 -17.44
N TYR A 156 -1.36 -5.36 -17.72
CA TYR A 156 -1.59 -4.60 -18.95
C TYR A 156 -1.24 -5.41 -20.20
N ALA A 157 -0.04 -5.99 -20.26
CA ALA A 157 0.44 -6.75 -21.42
C ALA A 157 -0.37 -8.02 -21.70
N LEU A 158 -0.99 -8.62 -20.67
CA LEU A 158 -1.88 -9.76 -20.83
C LEU A 158 -3.31 -9.34 -21.13
N SER A 159 -3.75 -8.15 -20.69
CA SER A 159 -5.07 -7.63 -21.04
C SER A 159 -5.26 -7.38 -22.54
N THR A 160 -4.16 -7.21 -23.28
CA THR A 160 -4.16 -7.08 -24.75
C THR A 160 -4.19 -8.43 -25.47
N ARG A 161 -3.93 -9.55 -24.77
CA ARG A 161 -4.03 -10.90 -25.33
C ARG A 161 -5.44 -11.45 -25.09
N LYS A 162 -6.06 -12.03 -26.13
CA LYS A 162 -7.44 -12.54 -26.07
C LYS A 162 -7.58 -13.92 -25.40
N ASP A 163 -6.49 -14.68 -25.30
CA ASP A 163 -6.54 -16.11 -25.03
C ASP A 163 -6.37 -16.50 -23.55
N LEU A 164 -6.19 -15.54 -22.64
CA LEU A 164 -5.91 -15.79 -21.22
C LEU A 164 -6.95 -15.14 -20.31
N SER A 165 -7.35 -15.85 -19.24
CA SER A 165 -8.24 -15.32 -18.21
C SER A 165 -7.50 -14.29 -17.34
N VAL A 166 -7.58 -13.03 -17.76
CA VAL A 166 -6.97 -11.89 -17.05
C VAL A 166 -7.45 -11.84 -15.59
N ASP A 167 -8.68 -12.26 -15.31
CA ASP A 167 -9.27 -12.28 -13.96
C ASP A 167 -8.52 -13.21 -12.98
N SER A 168 -8.05 -14.38 -13.44
CA SER A 168 -7.28 -15.31 -12.61
C SER A 168 -5.94 -14.70 -12.19
N MET A 169 -5.31 -13.94 -13.10
CA MET A 169 -4.06 -13.27 -12.78
C MET A 169 -4.26 -12.03 -11.91
N ILE A 170 -5.34 -11.26 -12.10
CA ILE A 170 -5.70 -10.17 -11.19
C ILE A 170 -5.92 -10.72 -9.78
N PHE A 171 -6.57 -11.88 -9.66
CA PHE A 171 -6.79 -12.53 -8.37
C PHE A 171 -5.46 -12.96 -7.72
N MET A 172 -4.61 -13.70 -8.43
CA MET A 172 -3.29 -14.13 -7.91
C MET A 172 -2.35 -12.96 -7.60
N GLY A 173 -2.34 -11.94 -8.46
CA GLY A 173 -1.58 -10.70 -8.28
C GLY A 173 -2.23 -9.72 -7.29
N GLY A 174 -3.40 -10.04 -6.76
CA GLY A 174 -4.15 -9.21 -5.84
C GLY A 174 -3.69 -9.40 -4.40
N TRP A 175 -4.56 -10.01 -3.60
CA TRP A 175 -4.33 -10.23 -2.18
C TRP A 175 -3.20 -11.25 -1.87
N PRO A 176 -2.97 -12.33 -2.63
CA PRO A 176 -1.92 -13.29 -2.31
C PRO A 176 -0.52 -12.67 -2.47
N LEU A 177 -0.31 -11.93 -3.57
CA LEU A 177 0.92 -11.19 -3.80
C LEU A 177 1.17 -10.16 -2.70
N THR A 178 0.13 -9.41 -2.32
CA THR A 178 0.24 -8.41 -1.24
C THR A 178 0.62 -9.08 0.09
N LEU A 179 0.03 -10.25 0.39
CA LEU A 179 0.34 -11.01 1.60
C LEU A 179 1.78 -11.53 1.60
N LEU A 180 2.26 -12.05 0.47
CA LEU A 180 3.66 -12.43 0.31
C LEU A 180 4.61 -11.24 0.53
N MET A 181 4.26 -10.07 0.01
CA MET A 181 5.05 -8.86 0.20
C MET A 181 5.03 -8.38 1.65
N VAL A 182 3.92 -8.54 2.37
CA VAL A 182 3.85 -8.29 3.81
C VAL A 182 4.77 -9.26 4.58
N LEU A 183 4.72 -10.56 4.27
CA LEU A 183 5.62 -11.54 4.89
C LEU A 183 7.09 -11.23 4.60
N PHE A 184 7.41 -10.83 3.37
CA PHE A 184 8.74 -10.37 2.98
C PHE A 184 9.20 -9.17 3.81
N SER A 185 8.32 -8.19 4.05
CA SER A 185 8.60 -7.01 4.88
C SER A 185 8.92 -7.35 6.35
N PHE A 186 8.51 -8.51 6.86
CA PHE A 186 8.91 -9.00 8.18
C PHE A 186 10.19 -9.84 8.12
N TYR A 187 10.29 -10.72 7.14
CA TYR A 187 11.40 -11.67 7.02
C TYR A 187 12.71 -10.99 6.65
N TRP A 188 12.70 -10.11 5.65
CA TRP A 188 13.92 -9.50 5.09
C TRP A 188 14.68 -8.66 6.12
N PRO A 189 14.03 -7.74 6.89
CA PRO A 189 14.75 -6.98 7.90
C PRO A 189 15.32 -7.85 9.01
N LYS A 190 14.56 -8.84 9.49
CA LYS A 190 15.02 -9.80 10.50
C LYS A 190 16.27 -10.56 10.03
N TYR A 191 16.26 -11.05 8.80
CA TYR A 191 17.41 -11.74 8.21
C TYR A 191 18.64 -10.83 8.12
N ARG A 192 18.50 -9.61 7.59
CA ARG A 192 19.61 -8.67 7.40
C ARG A 192 20.20 -8.19 8.72
N TRP A 193 19.38 -7.99 9.75
CA TRP A 193 19.86 -7.58 11.08
C TRP A 193 20.55 -8.73 11.82
N THR A 194 20.02 -9.95 11.74
CA THR A 194 20.65 -11.14 12.37
C THR A 194 21.93 -11.60 11.68
N SER A 195 21.99 -11.52 10.34
CA SER A 195 23.21 -11.85 9.60
C SER A 195 24.39 -10.93 9.96
N HIS A 196 24.10 -9.69 10.35
CA HIS A 196 25.12 -8.73 10.76
C HIS A 196 25.60 -8.93 12.20
N LEU A 197 24.73 -9.31 13.13
CA LEU A 197 25.13 -9.69 14.49
C LEU A 197 26.12 -10.87 14.45
N ARG A 198 25.81 -11.88 13.63
CA ARG A 198 26.68 -13.05 13.41
C ARG A 198 28.02 -12.71 12.76
N LYS A 199 28.08 -11.65 11.95
CA LYS A 199 29.33 -11.18 11.30
C LYS A 199 30.20 -10.34 12.22
N ASN A 200 29.60 -9.67 13.21
CA ASN A 200 30.30 -8.89 14.24
C ASN A 200 30.64 -9.72 15.51
N GLY A 201 30.49 -11.05 15.46
CA GLY A 201 30.92 -11.94 16.55
C GLY A 201 30.10 -11.82 17.82
N ARG A 202 28.79 -11.56 17.73
CA ARG A 202 27.83 -11.70 18.84
C ARG A 202 26.72 -12.67 18.48
#